data_AF-A0A7W2EDM7-F1
#
_entry.id   AF-A0A7W2EDM7-F1
#
_cell.length_a   1.000
_cell.length_b   1.000
_cell.length_c   1.000
_cell.angle_alpha   90.00
_cell.angle_beta   90.00
_cell.angle_gamma   90.00
#
_symmetry.space_group_name_H-M   'P 1'
#
loop_
_entity.id
_entity.type
_entity.pdbx_description
1 polymer ?
#
loop_
_entity_poly.entity_id
_entity_poly.type
_entity_poly.pdbx_seq_one_letter_code
_entity_poly.pdbx_strand_id
1 'polypeptide(L)'
;MRKIVASIFFVFSAACASAAQPDSDAIDKANKSAQSWLALVDTKQYAATWEQAAPPFKAAITKSDWENAVAAARSPVGELEQRVLISASYTEELPSAPRGQYVVIQYKSKFSKKHTAVETITPMKGPDGTWRVSGYFIK
;
A
#
# COMPACT_ATOMS: atom_id res chain seq x y z
N MET A 1 64.98 16.34 27.00
CA MET A 1 63.85 16.91 26.24
C MET A 1 63.37 15.83 25.26
N ARG A 2 62.42 14.94 25.63
CA ARG A 2 60.99 15.00 25.24
C ARG A 2 60.80 15.69 23.88
N LYS A 3 60.33 15.00 22.83
CA LYS A 3 58.93 14.59 22.64
C LYS A 3 58.80 13.36 21.73
N ILE A 4 58.00 12.39 22.18
CA ILE A 4 57.45 11.28 21.40
C ILE A 4 56.33 11.85 20.54
N VAL A 5 56.35 11.65 19.23
CA VAL A 5 55.22 11.96 18.35
C VAL A 5 54.40 10.67 18.20
N ALA A 6 53.28 10.61 18.90
CA ALA A 6 52.30 9.55 18.77
C ALA A 6 51.49 9.78 17.49
N SER A 7 51.59 8.87 16.53
CA SER A 7 50.71 8.82 15.37
C SER A 7 49.34 8.30 15.81
N ILE A 8 48.37 9.20 15.88
CA ILE A 8 46.97 8.90 16.14
C ILE A 8 46.39 8.25 14.87
N PHE A 9 46.11 6.95 14.93
CA PHE A 9 45.25 6.28 13.97
C PHE A 9 43.81 6.75 14.20
N PHE A 10 43.31 7.60 13.31
CA PHE A 10 41.90 7.99 13.30
C PHE A 10 41.09 6.85 12.66
N VAL A 11 40.59 5.92 13.48
CA VAL A 11 39.62 4.91 13.02
C VAL A 11 38.29 5.64 12.83
N PHE A 12 38.02 6.09 11.61
CA PHE A 12 36.70 6.58 11.22
C PHE A 12 35.77 5.36 11.09
N SER A 13 35.13 4.98 12.18
CA SER A 13 34.06 3.99 12.16
C SER A 13 32.85 4.65 11.47
N ALA A 14 32.74 4.47 10.16
CA ALA A 14 31.56 4.85 9.40
C ALA A 14 30.41 3.93 9.83
N ALA A 15 29.66 4.35 10.84
CA ALA A 15 28.34 3.81 11.09
C ALA A 15 27.48 4.15 9.86
N CYS A 16 27.29 3.18 8.96
CA CYS A 16 26.30 3.25 7.91
C CYS A 16 24.91 3.33 8.57
N ALA A 17 24.46 4.55 8.89
CA ALA A 17 23.04 4.82 9.01
C ALA A 17 22.46 4.62 7.61
N SER A 18 21.93 3.42 7.34
CA SER A 18 21.18 3.17 6.12
C SER A 18 19.94 4.05 6.16
N ALA A 19 20.02 5.22 5.53
CA ALA A 19 18.84 6.03 5.25
C ALA A 19 17.97 5.18 4.31
N ALA A 20 16.89 4.61 4.84
CA ALA A 20 15.89 3.96 4.01
C ALA A 20 15.52 4.92 2.87
N GLN A 21 15.61 4.47 1.62
CA GLN A 21 15.26 5.30 0.48
C GLN A 21 13.82 5.83 0.67
N PRO A 22 13.52 7.08 0.31
CA PRO A 22 12.20 7.69 0.54
C PRO A 22 11.04 6.83 -0.01
N ASP A 23 11.31 6.05 -1.06
CA ASP A 23 10.36 5.10 -1.66
C ASP A 23 10.04 3.92 -0.73
N SER A 24 11.00 3.44 0.07
CA SER A 24 10.80 2.32 1.01
C SER A 24 9.84 2.69 2.14
N ASP A 25 9.99 3.88 2.73
CA ASP A 25 9.06 4.36 3.78
C ASP A 25 7.66 4.61 3.22
N ALA A 26 7.57 5.15 2.00
CA ALA A 26 6.30 5.32 1.30
C ALA A 26 5.60 3.97 1.06
N ILE A 27 6.35 2.97 0.55
CA ILE A 27 5.87 1.61 0.32
C ILE A 27 5.38 0.97 1.62
N ASP A 28 6.14 1.07 2.72
CA ASP A 28 5.76 0.48 4.00
C ASP A 28 4.47 1.09 4.57
N LYS A 29 4.33 2.42 4.50
CA LYS A 29 3.12 3.12 4.97
C LYS A 29 1.91 2.81 4.10
N ALA A 30 2.09 2.77 2.78
CA ALA A 30 1.04 2.40 1.85
C ALA A 30 0.59 0.95 2.06
N ASN A 31 1.51 0.01 2.24
CA ASN A 31 1.22 -1.39 2.53
C ASN A 31 0.38 -1.54 3.81
N LYS A 32 0.76 -0.85 4.90
CA LYS A 32 -0.02 -0.88 6.16
C LYS A 32 -1.44 -0.34 5.98
N SER A 33 -1.59 0.74 5.23
CA SER A 33 -2.90 1.31 4.89
C SER A 33 -3.74 0.32 4.06
N ALA A 34 -3.15 -0.27 3.01
CA ALA A 34 -3.81 -1.26 2.17
C ALA A 34 -4.24 -2.51 2.95
N GLN A 35 -3.40 -3.04 3.84
CA GLN A 35 -3.71 -4.21 4.67
C GLN A 35 -4.89 -3.93 5.62
N SER A 36 -4.89 -2.76 6.27
CA SER A 36 -5.98 -2.35 7.17
C SER A 36 -7.30 -2.21 6.41
N TRP A 37 -7.25 -1.62 5.21
CA TRP A 37 -8.40 -1.47 4.34
C TRP A 37 -8.91 -2.80 3.79
N LEU A 38 -8.01 -3.72 3.40
CA LEU A 38 -8.36 -5.06 2.94
C LEU A 38 -9.01 -5.91 4.05
N ALA A 39 -8.59 -5.76 5.30
CA ALA A 39 -9.24 -6.45 6.42
C ALA A 39 -10.73 -6.09 6.56
N LEU A 40 -11.10 -4.85 6.21
CA LEU A 40 -12.50 -4.41 6.16
C LEU A 40 -13.24 -5.02 4.96
N VAL A 41 -12.59 -5.13 3.79
CA VAL A 41 -13.15 -5.84 2.63
C VAL A 41 -13.40 -7.31 2.97
N ASP A 42 -12.44 -7.97 3.61
CA ASP A 42 -12.51 -9.38 3.96
C ASP A 42 -13.61 -9.65 5.01
N THR A 43 -13.88 -8.69 5.90
CA THR A 43 -15.00 -8.74 6.86
C THR A 43 -16.30 -8.13 6.33
N LYS A 44 -16.38 -7.83 5.03
CA LYS A 44 -17.55 -7.29 4.33
C LYS A 44 -18.04 -5.93 4.85
N GLN A 45 -17.17 -5.17 5.53
CA GLN A 45 -17.44 -3.81 6.00
C GLN A 45 -17.26 -2.79 4.87
N TYR A 46 -17.99 -2.95 3.77
CA TYR A 46 -17.80 -2.20 2.54
C TYR A 46 -18.09 -0.69 2.67
N ALA A 47 -19.07 -0.33 3.50
CA ALA A 47 -19.31 1.05 3.88
C ALA A 47 -18.06 1.73 4.46
N ALA A 48 -17.36 1.04 5.38
CA ALA A 48 -16.16 1.56 6.03
C ALA A 48 -14.97 1.67 5.07
N THR A 49 -14.87 0.76 4.08
CA THR A 49 -13.81 0.84 3.07
C THR A 49 -13.97 2.08 2.20
N TRP A 50 -15.20 2.46 1.85
CA TRP A 50 -15.45 3.74 1.16
C TRP A 50 -15.13 4.94 2.04
N GLU A 51 -15.56 4.92 3.31
CA GLU A 51 -15.32 6.02 4.26
C GLU A 51 -13.83 6.28 4.52
N GLN A 52 -13.01 5.25 4.49
CA GLN A 52 -11.55 5.34 4.68
C GLN A 52 -10.78 5.56 3.37
N ALA A 53 -11.46 5.50 2.22
CA ALA A 53 -10.83 5.68 0.92
C ALA A 53 -10.37 7.13 0.68
N ALA A 54 -9.44 7.27 -0.24
CA ALA A 54 -8.92 8.57 -0.66
C ALA A 54 -9.99 9.41 -1.37
N PRO A 55 -9.89 10.75 -1.36
CA PRO A 55 -10.86 11.62 -2.01
C PRO A 55 -11.14 11.29 -3.49
N PRO A 56 -10.14 10.96 -4.34
CA PRO A 56 -10.41 10.56 -5.73
C PRO A 56 -11.27 9.29 -5.87
N PHE A 57 -11.15 8.35 -4.93
CA PHE A 57 -12.02 7.16 -4.90
C PHE A 57 -13.47 7.57 -4.67
N LYS A 58 -13.70 8.39 -3.64
CA LYS A 58 -15.04 8.88 -3.26
C LYS A 58 -15.67 9.76 -4.32
N ALA A 59 -14.85 10.46 -5.10
CA ALA A 59 -15.30 11.26 -6.23
C ALA A 59 -15.69 10.40 -7.45
N ALA A 60 -15.09 9.22 -7.60
CA ALA A 60 -15.33 8.33 -8.73
C ALA A 60 -16.57 7.43 -8.57
N ILE A 61 -16.97 7.13 -7.33
CA ILE A 61 -18.09 6.22 -7.06
C ILE A 61 -18.82 6.61 -5.77
N THR A 62 -20.15 6.56 -5.78
CA THR A 62 -20.95 6.77 -4.57
C THR A 62 -20.73 5.63 -3.58
N LYS A 63 -20.97 5.87 -2.29
CA LYS A 63 -20.85 4.83 -1.26
C LYS A 63 -21.72 3.60 -1.58
N SER A 64 -22.99 3.83 -1.94
CA SER A 64 -23.94 2.76 -2.29
C SER A 64 -23.49 1.97 -3.51
N ASP A 65 -23.05 2.65 -4.58
CA ASP A 65 -22.60 1.98 -5.79
C ASP A 65 -21.32 1.17 -5.53
N TRP A 66 -20.43 1.67 -4.68
CA TRP A 66 -19.25 0.94 -4.26
C TRP A 66 -19.60 -0.32 -3.49
N GLU A 67 -20.48 -0.23 -2.48
CA GLU A 67 -20.93 -1.39 -1.70
C GLU A 67 -21.49 -2.49 -2.61
N ASN A 68 -22.30 -2.11 -3.59
CA ASN A 68 -22.84 -3.02 -4.59
C ASN A 68 -21.73 -3.62 -5.48
N ALA A 69 -20.82 -2.79 -6.00
CA ALA A 69 -19.76 -3.21 -6.89
C ALA A 69 -18.78 -4.18 -6.21
N VAL A 70 -18.33 -3.87 -4.99
CA VAL A 70 -17.40 -4.73 -4.26
C VAL A 70 -18.08 -6.03 -3.82
N ALA A 71 -19.37 -6.01 -3.45
CA ALA A 71 -20.13 -7.22 -3.17
C ALA A 71 -20.25 -8.11 -4.42
N ALA A 72 -20.56 -7.52 -5.59
CA ALA A 72 -20.65 -8.23 -6.85
C ALA A 72 -19.29 -8.84 -7.28
N ALA A 73 -18.18 -8.17 -7.00
CA ALA A 73 -16.84 -8.69 -7.28
C ALA A 73 -16.40 -9.79 -6.30
N ARG A 74 -16.75 -9.67 -5.01
CA ARG A 74 -16.29 -10.58 -3.94
C ARG A 74 -17.17 -11.82 -3.74
N SER A 75 -18.48 -11.72 -3.96
CA SER A 75 -19.42 -12.84 -3.76
C SER A 75 -19.10 -14.09 -4.60
N PRO A 76 -18.74 -13.96 -5.90
CA PRO A 76 -18.42 -15.12 -6.74
C PRO A 76 -17.12 -15.83 -6.33
N VAL A 77 -16.13 -15.10 -5.80
CA VAL A 77 -14.83 -15.69 -5.43
C VAL A 77 -14.84 -16.34 -4.04
N GLY A 78 -15.73 -15.91 -3.14
CA GLY A 78 -15.87 -16.47 -1.80
C GLY A 78 -14.98 -15.80 -0.75
N GLU A 79 -14.82 -16.45 0.39
CA GLU A 79 -14.03 -15.95 1.52
C GLU A 79 -12.53 -16.04 1.21
N LEU A 80 -11.73 -15.10 1.73
CA LEU A 80 -10.28 -15.14 1.60
C LEU A 80 -9.71 -16.29 2.44
N GLU A 81 -8.88 -17.13 1.82
CA GLU A 81 -8.11 -18.17 2.52
C GLU A 81 -6.65 -17.76 2.72
N GLN A 82 -6.05 -17.13 1.69
CA GLN A 82 -4.65 -16.73 1.71
C GLN A 82 -4.43 -15.51 0.82
N ARG A 83 -3.53 -14.62 1.26
CA ARG A 83 -3.05 -13.48 0.47
C ARG A 83 -1.53 -13.40 0.57
N VAL A 84 -0.84 -13.37 -0.58
CA VAL A 84 0.63 -13.32 -0.67
C VAL A 84 1.05 -12.11 -1.49
N LEU A 85 1.92 -11.25 -0.95
CA LEU A 85 2.43 -10.07 -1.64
C LEU A 85 3.24 -10.51 -2.87
N ILE A 86 2.92 -9.95 -4.04
CA ILE A 86 3.68 -10.12 -5.28
C ILE A 86 4.65 -8.94 -5.44
N SER A 87 4.13 -7.72 -5.37
CA SER A 87 4.91 -6.49 -5.58
C SER A 87 4.28 -5.30 -4.86
N ALA A 88 5.12 -4.31 -4.57
CA ALA A 88 4.72 -2.98 -4.16
C ALA A 88 5.67 -1.98 -4.83
N SER A 89 5.14 -1.05 -5.61
CA SER A 89 5.95 -0.12 -6.41
C SER A 89 5.48 1.31 -6.24
N TYR A 90 6.37 2.18 -5.81
CA TYR A 90 6.13 3.62 -5.75
C TYR A 90 6.08 4.21 -7.17
N THR A 91 5.17 5.16 -7.39
CA THR A 91 5.11 5.98 -8.62
C THR A 91 4.47 7.33 -8.30
N GLU A 92 4.81 8.35 -9.09
CA GLU A 92 4.16 9.66 -9.02
C GLU A 92 3.09 9.89 -10.10
N GLU A 93 2.98 8.93 -11.02
CA GLU A 93 2.15 9.00 -12.20
C GLU A 93 1.45 7.66 -12.42
N LEU A 94 0.16 7.76 -12.77
CA LEU A 94 -0.65 6.64 -13.20
C LEU A 94 -1.49 7.07 -14.40
N PRO A 95 -1.75 6.19 -15.37
CA PRO A 95 -2.64 6.50 -16.49
C PRO A 95 -4.01 6.97 -15.98
N SER A 96 -4.48 8.11 -16.49
CA SER A 96 -5.80 8.68 -16.18
C SER A 96 -6.05 9.02 -14.70
N ALA A 97 -5.00 9.10 -13.86
CA ALA A 97 -5.10 9.58 -12.49
C ALA A 97 -4.41 10.95 -12.32
N PRO A 98 -4.79 11.76 -11.33
CA PRO A 98 -4.06 12.97 -10.99
C PRO A 98 -2.59 12.68 -10.65
N ARG A 99 -1.69 13.64 -10.85
CA ARG A 99 -0.32 13.53 -10.34
C ARG A 99 -0.36 13.46 -8.81
N GLY A 100 0.43 12.57 -8.21
CA GLY A 100 0.47 12.37 -6.76
C GLY A 100 1.33 11.19 -6.38
N GLN A 101 1.62 11.01 -5.09
CA GLN A 101 2.41 9.87 -4.62
C GLN A 101 1.52 8.63 -4.48
N TYR A 102 1.82 7.58 -5.22
CA TYR A 102 1.09 6.32 -5.22
C TYR A 102 2.01 5.15 -4.88
N VAL A 103 1.41 4.08 -4.39
CA VAL A 103 2.04 2.75 -4.39
C VAL A 103 1.07 1.79 -5.07
N VAL A 104 1.54 1.07 -6.08
CA VAL A 104 0.76 -0.01 -6.71
C VAL A 104 1.16 -1.31 -6.04
N ILE A 105 0.22 -1.94 -5.35
CA ILE A 105 0.43 -3.17 -4.59
C ILE A 105 -0.33 -4.29 -5.28
N GLN A 106 0.34 -5.41 -5.53
CA GLN A 106 -0.28 -6.61 -6.08
C GLN A 106 -0.16 -7.77 -5.11
N TYR A 107 -1.28 -8.48 -4.93
CA TYR A 107 -1.33 -9.72 -4.17
C TYR A 107 -1.80 -10.88 -5.06
N LYS A 108 -1.24 -12.06 -4.80
CA LYS A 108 -1.81 -13.33 -5.22
C LYS A 108 -2.72 -13.80 -4.09
N SER A 109 -4.00 -13.96 -4.38
CA SER A 109 -5.01 -14.33 -3.40
C SER A 109 -5.67 -15.65 -3.75
N LYS A 110 -5.92 -16.47 -2.73
CA LYS A 110 -6.71 -17.70 -2.80
C LYS A 110 -8.01 -17.47 -2.06
N PHE A 111 -9.12 -17.72 -2.75
CA PHE A 111 -10.47 -17.64 -2.19
C PHE A 111 -11.15 -19.00 -2.22
N SER A 112 -12.15 -19.18 -1.36
CA SER A 112 -12.84 -20.47 -1.19
C SER A 112 -13.57 -20.98 -2.44
N LYS A 113 -13.98 -20.09 -3.36
CA LYS A 113 -14.62 -20.45 -4.65
C LYS A 113 -13.74 -20.12 -5.86
N LYS A 114 -12.57 -19.50 -5.65
CA LYS A 114 -11.59 -19.18 -6.70
C LYS A 114 -10.17 -19.35 -6.18
N HIS A 115 -9.51 -20.43 -6.60
CA HIS A 115 -8.21 -20.82 -6.07
C HIS A 115 -7.06 -19.85 -6.41
N THR A 116 -7.22 -18.96 -7.37
CA THR A 116 -6.23 -17.91 -7.65
C THR A 116 -6.92 -16.68 -8.24
N ALA A 117 -6.62 -15.52 -7.64
CA ALA A 117 -6.97 -14.20 -8.14
C ALA A 117 -5.76 -13.27 -7.95
N VAL A 118 -5.72 -12.20 -8.73
CA VAL A 118 -4.79 -11.09 -8.52
C VAL A 118 -5.57 -9.89 -8.01
N GLU A 119 -5.22 -9.42 -6.82
CA GLU A 119 -5.74 -8.18 -6.26
C GLU A 119 -4.71 -7.06 -6.50
N THR A 120 -5.13 -5.95 -7.11
CA THR A 120 -4.36 -4.72 -7.25
C THR A 120 -4.96 -3.65 -6.34
N ILE A 121 -4.16 -3.14 -5.40
CA ILE A 121 -4.56 -2.07 -4.48
C ILE A 121 -3.65 -0.89 -4.76
N THR A 122 -4.23 0.29 -4.88
CA THR A 122 -3.47 1.52 -5.13
C THR A 122 -3.74 2.51 -4.01
N PRO A 123 -2.92 2.56 -2.96
CA PRO A 123 -2.95 3.67 -2.01
C PRO A 123 -2.31 4.91 -2.61
N MET A 124 -2.86 6.06 -2.27
CA MET A 124 -2.28 7.38 -2.55
C MET A 124 -2.03 8.12 -1.26
N LYS A 125 -0.98 8.94 -1.24
CA LYS A 125 -0.70 9.85 -0.13
C LYS A 125 -1.54 11.11 -0.26
N GLY A 126 -2.34 11.39 0.76
CA GLY A 126 -3.09 12.65 0.86
C GLY A 126 -2.17 13.85 1.15
N PRO A 127 -2.69 15.08 1.00
CA PRO A 127 -1.96 16.29 1.37
C PRO A 127 -1.66 16.36 2.88
N ASP A 128 -2.43 15.63 3.69
CA ASP A 128 -2.22 15.43 5.13
C ASP A 128 -1.12 14.39 5.45
N GLY A 129 -0.44 13.87 4.42
CA GLY A 129 0.60 12.86 4.54
C GLY A 129 0.09 11.44 4.81
N THR A 130 -1.22 11.24 4.91
CA THR A 130 -1.83 9.94 5.23
C THR A 130 -2.10 9.14 3.96
N TRP A 131 -1.70 7.87 3.98
CA TRP A 131 -1.97 6.93 2.88
C TRP A 131 -3.38 6.37 2.98
N ARG A 132 -4.14 6.44 1.88
CA ARG A 132 -5.51 5.90 1.77
C ARG A 132 -5.68 5.22 0.42
N VAL A 133 -6.48 4.16 0.36
CA VAL A 133 -6.75 3.45 -0.90
C VAL A 133 -7.50 4.36 -1.88
N SER A 134 -6.94 4.57 -3.07
CA SER A 134 -7.54 5.32 -4.17
C SER A 134 -8.04 4.43 -5.31
N GLY A 135 -7.72 3.13 -5.29
CA GLY A 135 -8.27 2.15 -6.22
C GLY A 135 -8.13 0.71 -5.72
N TYR A 136 -9.09 -0.13 -6.09
CA TYR A 136 -9.09 -1.58 -5.83
C TYR A 136 -9.61 -2.33 -7.04
N PHE A 137 -8.91 -3.39 -7.43
CA PHE A 137 -9.29 -4.26 -8.52
C PHE A 137 -8.95 -5.72 -8.20
N ILE A 138 -9.82 -6.64 -8.61
CA ILE A 138 -9.65 -8.09 -8.45
C ILE A 138 -9.97 -8.78 -9.78
N LYS A 139 -9.10 -9.69 -10.23
CA LYS A 139 -9.30 -10.50 -11.46
C LYS A 139 -8.94 -11.96 -11.26
#